data_AF-A0A849IVS5-F1
#
_entry.id   AF-A0A849IVS5-F1
#
_cell.length_a   1.000
_cell.length_b   1.000
_cell.length_c   1.000
_cell.angle_alpha   90.00
_cell.angle_beta   90.00
_cell.angle_gamma   90.00
#
_symmetry.space_group_name_H-M   'P 1'
#
loop_
_entity.id
_entity.type
_entity.pdbx_description
1 polymer ?
#
loop_
_entity_poly.entity_id
_entity_poly.type
_entity_poly.pdbx_seq_one_letter_code
_entity_poly.pdbx_strand_id
1 'polypeptide(L)'
;MEEYQRTAELARDSCFIGRHLRSDVAYEVGTVTVEPGAEVKGELDVRSLPPAQRHQLIFSTLDQLEAGRAVTLVNDHDPLPLRYLLEATRGDAFTWDYLEQGPKTWKVKIERQA
;
A
#
# COMPACT_ATOMS: atom_id res chain seq x y z
N MET A 1 -16.43 -6.19 19.61
CA MET A 1 -14.99 -6.28 19.93
C MET A 1 -14.53 -7.74 19.98
N GLU A 2 -15.18 -8.61 20.76
CA GLU A 2 -14.81 -10.04 20.89
C GLU A 2 -15.04 -10.89 19.63
N GLU A 3 -16.04 -10.56 18.82
CA GLU A 3 -16.37 -11.31 17.60
C GLU A 3 -15.32 -11.12 16.48
N TYR A 4 -14.63 -9.97 16.47
CA TYR A 4 -13.54 -9.68 15.55
C TYR A 4 -12.27 -10.46 15.89
N GLN A 5 -11.98 -10.64 17.18
CA GLN A 5 -10.82 -11.41 17.65
C GLN A 5 -10.98 -12.91 17.34
N ARG A 6 -12.18 -13.49 17.58
CA ARG A 6 -12.46 -14.90 17.23
C ARG A 6 -12.33 -15.19 15.74
N THR A 7 -12.74 -14.26 14.88
CA THR A 7 -12.65 -14.42 13.42
C THR A 7 -11.20 -14.35 12.93
N ALA A 8 -10.37 -13.51 13.56
CA ALA A 8 -8.94 -13.43 13.26
C ALA A 8 -8.13 -14.64 13.77
N GLU A 9 -8.56 -15.29 14.87
CA GLU A 9 -7.96 -16.52 15.38
C GLU A 9 -8.29 -17.73 14.48
N LEU A 10 -9.51 -17.84 13.96
CA LEU A 10 -9.89 -18.88 12.98
C LEU A 10 -9.11 -18.77 11.65
N ALA A 11 -8.67 -17.58 11.27
CA ALA A 11 -7.84 -17.36 10.07
C ALA A 11 -6.35 -17.71 10.28
N ARG A 12 -5.88 -17.75 11.53
CA ARG A 12 -4.48 -18.09 11.87
C ARG A 12 -4.17 -19.57 11.68
N ASP A 13 -5.12 -20.46 11.99
CA ASP A 13 -4.92 -21.92 11.87
C ASP A 13 -4.97 -22.45 10.43
N SER A 14 -5.36 -21.61 9.47
CA SER A 14 -5.39 -21.97 8.03
C SER A 14 -4.25 -21.37 7.21
N CYS A 15 -3.34 -20.61 7.83
CA CYS A 15 -2.27 -19.90 7.12
C CYS A 15 -1.01 -20.78 6.95
N PHE A 16 -1.04 -21.61 5.91
CA PHE A 16 0.11 -22.38 5.41
C PHE A 16 1.08 -21.47 4.62
N ILE A 17 1.73 -20.50 5.26
CA ILE A 17 2.87 -19.77 4.63
C ILE A 17 4.10 -19.96 5.50
N GLY A 18 4.57 -21.21 5.52
CA GLY A 18 5.69 -21.62 6.35
C GLY A 18 6.47 -22.79 5.78
N ARG A 19 6.71 -22.85 4.45
CA ARG A 19 7.79 -23.69 3.88
C ARG A 19 8.04 -23.40 2.41
N HIS A 20 9.16 -22.78 2.08
CA HIS A 20 9.81 -22.63 0.76
C HIS A 20 9.95 -21.17 0.28
N LEU A 21 10.78 -20.41 0.99
CA LEU A 21 11.58 -19.36 0.34
C LEU A 21 12.80 -20.05 -0.28
N ARG A 22 12.74 -20.33 -1.58
CA ARG A 22 13.93 -20.63 -2.37
C ARG A 22 14.58 -19.30 -2.77
N SER A 23 15.90 -19.26 -2.65
CA SER A 23 16.76 -18.07 -2.56
C SER A 23 17.17 -17.45 -3.90
N ASP A 24 16.43 -17.65 -4.98
CA ASP A 24 16.89 -17.31 -6.34
C ASP A 24 15.92 -16.39 -7.10
N VAL A 25 15.50 -15.30 -6.47
CA VAL A 25 14.76 -14.26 -7.20
C VAL A 25 15.41 -12.90 -6.96
N ALA A 26 16.36 -12.56 -7.83
CA ALA A 26 16.78 -11.19 -8.04
C ALA A 26 15.72 -10.50 -8.91
N TYR A 27 14.97 -9.55 -8.34
CA TYR A 27 14.18 -8.61 -9.12
C TYR A 27 15.01 -7.35 -9.34
N GLU A 28 15.32 -7.06 -10.61
CA GLU A 28 15.91 -5.79 -11.02
C GLU A 28 14.93 -4.66 -10.70
N VAL A 29 15.31 -3.80 -9.77
CA VAL A 29 14.59 -2.56 -9.47
C VAL A 29 14.86 -1.61 -10.63
N GLY A 30 13.94 -1.58 -11.60
CA GLY A 30 13.99 -0.65 -12.72
C GLY A 30 14.04 0.78 -12.20
N THR A 31 15.12 1.51 -12.51
CA THR A 31 15.30 2.90 -12.13
C THR A 31 14.23 3.77 -12.79
N VAL A 32 13.38 4.41 -12.00
CA VAL A 32 12.45 5.44 -12.50
C VAL A 32 13.15 6.79 -12.50
N THR A 33 13.33 7.38 -13.68
CA THR A 33 13.79 8.76 -13.82
C THR A 33 12.59 9.68 -13.66
N VAL A 34 12.58 10.53 -12.63
CA VAL A 34 11.50 11.52 -12.40
C VAL A 34 11.97 12.91 -12.78
N GLU A 35 11.35 13.50 -13.82
CA GLU A 35 11.55 14.90 -14.19
C GLU A 35 10.75 15.84 -13.26
N PRO A 36 11.29 17.02 -12.88
CA PRO A 36 10.61 17.94 -11.99
C PRO A 36 9.59 18.79 -12.77
N GLY A 37 8.30 18.59 -12.51
CA GLY A 37 7.22 19.41 -13.09
C GLY A 37 6.06 18.65 -13.75
N ALA A 38 6.13 17.32 -13.87
CA ALA A 38 5.02 16.50 -14.34
C ALA A 38 4.25 15.88 -13.16
N GLU A 39 2.91 15.96 -13.21
CA GLU A 39 2.00 15.13 -12.42
C GLU A 39 2.53 13.70 -12.34
N VAL A 40 2.70 13.18 -11.12
CA VAL A 40 3.26 11.86 -10.91
C VAL A 40 2.23 10.83 -11.37
N LYS A 41 2.35 10.38 -12.62
CA LYS A 41 1.55 9.31 -13.22
C LYS A 41 2.01 7.93 -12.71
N GLY A 42 2.00 7.72 -11.40
CA GLY A 42 2.24 6.42 -10.79
C GLY A 42 0.96 5.90 -10.15
N GLU A 43 0.20 5.07 -10.88
CA GLU A 43 -0.91 4.32 -10.27
C GLU A 43 -0.34 3.03 -9.68
N LEU A 44 -0.45 2.87 -8.36
CA LEU A 44 -0.10 1.66 -7.62
C LEU A 44 -1.36 0.81 -7.45
N ASP A 45 -1.62 -0.09 -8.40
CA ASP A 45 -2.73 -1.04 -8.32
C ASP A 45 -2.30 -2.30 -7.55
N VAL A 46 -2.93 -2.52 -6.39
CA VAL A 46 -2.63 -3.66 -5.50
C VAL A 46 -3.70 -4.74 -5.54
N ARG A 47 -4.74 -4.60 -6.37
CA ARG A 47 -5.87 -5.55 -6.43
C ARG A 47 -5.43 -6.93 -6.90
N SER A 48 -4.46 -6.97 -7.81
CA SER A 48 -3.88 -8.21 -8.35
C SER A 48 -2.90 -8.89 -7.39
N LEU A 49 -2.48 -8.22 -6.32
CA LEU A 49 -1.47 -8.73 -5.39
C LEU A 49 -2.10 -9.54 -4.26
N PRO A 50 -1.41 -10.59 -3.76
CA PRO A 50 -1.81 -11.31 -2.56
C PRO A 50 -1.85 -10.37 -1.34
N PRO A 51 -2.83 -10.51 -0.42
CA PRO A 51 -2.97 -9.62 0.75
C PRO A 51 -1.68 -9.42 1.56
N ALA A 52 -0.88 -10.48 1.71
CA ALA A 52 0.39 -10.43 2.45
C ALA A 52 1.43 -9.48 1.82
N GLN A 53 1.39 -9.26 0.51
CA GLN A 53 2.38 -8.44 -0.21
C GLN A 53 1.95 -6.99 -0.35
N ARG A 54 0.64 -6.71 -0.29
CA ARG A 54 0.08 -5.37 -0.52
C ARG A 54 0.69 -4.34 0.42
N HIS A 55 0.65 -4.60 1.72
CA HIS A 55 1.14 -3.64 2.71
C HIS A 55 2.63 -3.35 2.54
N GLN A 56 3.45 -4.40 2.36
CA GLN A 56 4.90 -4.22 2.19
C GLN A 56 5.21 -3.37 0.95
N LEU A 57 4.56 -3.65 -0.18
CA LEU A 57 4.76 -2.88 -1.39
C LEU A 57 4.31 -1.43 -1.22
N ILE A 58 3.14 -1.21 -0.63
CA ILE A 58 2.60 0.15 -0.44
C ILE A 58 3.53 0.97 0.45
N PHE A 59 3.93 0.46 1.62
CA PHE A 59 4.83 1.19 2.51
C PHE A 59 6.20 1.42 1.87
N SER A 60 6.76 0.42 1.19
CA SER A 60 8.04 0.58 0.50
C SER A 60 7.96 1.64 -0.61
N THR A 61 6.85 1.69 -1.34
CA THR A 61 6.61 2.71 -2.37
C THR A 61 6.48 4.10 -1.75
N LEU A 62 5.74 4.24 -0.66
CA LEU A 62 5.56 5.51 0.04
C LEU A 62 6.86 6.02 0.66
N ASP A 63 7.68 5.14 1.26
CA ASP A 63 8.96 5.50 1.85
C ASP A 63 9.98 5.95 0.78
N GLN A 64 9.84 5.48 -0.47
CA GLN A 64 10.65 5.88 -1.62
C GLN A 64 10.17 7.17 -2.31
N LEU A 65 8.97 7.67 -2.00
CA LEU A 65 8.49 8.93 -2.58
C LEU A 65 9.37 10.08 -2.14
N GLU A 66 9.77 10.95 -3.08
CA GLU A 66 10.41 12.22 -2.74
C GLU A 66 9.38 13.21 -2.16
N ALA A 67 9.87 14.17 -1.38
CA ALA A 67 9.05 15.29 -0.90
C ALA A 67 8.35 16.02 -2.06
N GLY A 68 7.05 16.26 -1.91
CA GLY A 68 6.20 16.88 -2.95
C GLY A 68 5.78 15.93 -4.08
N ARG A 69 6.08 14.63 -3.97
CA ARG A 69 5.60 13.62 -4.93
C ARG A 69 4.41 12.84 -4.36
N ALA A 70 3.55 12.40 -5.28
CA ALA A 70 2.35 11.64 -4.98
C ALA A 70 2.31 10.30 -5.72
N VAL A 71 1.53 9.37 -5.19
CA VAL A 71 1.18 8.11 -5.83
C VAL A 71 -0.33 7.90 -5.71
N THR A 72 -0.96 7.29 -6.71
CA THR A 72 -2.37 6.89 -6.64
C THR A 72 -2.48 5.42 -6.30
N LEU A 73 -2.89 5.09 -5.08
CA LEU A 73 -3.17 3.72 -4.66
C LEU A 73 -4.57 3.29 -5.15
N VAL A 74 -4.64 2.15 -5.83
CA VAL A 74 -5.90 1.51 -6.25
C VAL A 74 -6.08 0.21 -5.50
N ASN A 75 -7.19 0.10 -4.76
CA ASN A 75 -7.51 -1.04 -3.92
C ASN A 75 -8.94 -1.57 -4.18
N ASP A 76 -9.19 -2.82 -3.83
CA ASP A 76 -10.50 -3.47 -3.97
C ASP A 76 -11.46 -3.17 -2.80
N HIS A 77 -10.96 -2.57 -1.72
CA HIS A 77 -11.72 -2.13 -0.56
C HIS A 77 -11.17 -0.80 -0.03
N ASP A 78 -11.88 -0.19 0.93
CA ASP A 78 -11.45 1.07 1.54
C ASP A 78 -10.08 0.93 2.24
N PRO A 79 -9.05 1.68 1.80
CA PRO A 79 -7.73 1.69 2.43
C PRO A 79 -7.66 2.51 3.74
N LEU A 80 -8.78 2.88 4.35
CA LEU A 80 -8.82 3.64 5.61
C LEU A 80 -7.94 3.05 6.75
N PRO A 81 -7.89 1.72 7.00
CA PRO A 81 -6.99 1.17 8.03
C PRO A 81 -5.51 1.47 7.75
N LEU A 82 -5.13 1.50 6.48
CA LEU A 82 -3.77 1.81 6.06
C LEU A 82 -3.44 3.29 6.33
N ARG A 83 -4.40 4.19 6.10
CA ARG A 83 -4.26 5.62 6.43
C ARG A 83 -3.94 5.83 7.91
N TYR A 84 -4.72 5.23 8.81
CA TYR A 84 -4.49 5.37 10.26
C TYR A 84 -3.12 4.81 10.67
N LEU A 85 -2.69 3.70 10.07
CA LEU A 85 -1.36 3.14 10.33
C LEU A 85 -0.25 4.06 9.84
N LEU A 86 -0.44 4.70 8.68
CA LEU A 86 0.51 5.66 8.12
C LEU A 86 0.61 6.90 9.02
N GLU A 87 -0.51 7.51 9.40
CA GLU A 87 -0.57 8.66 10.32
C GLU A 87 0.08 8.32 11.67
N ALA A 88 -0.18 7.13 12.22
CA ALA A 88 0.41 6.71 13.49
C ALA A 88 1.93 6.46 13.42
N THR A 89 2.47 6.05 12.26
CA THR A 89 3.88 5.66 12.11
C THR A 89 4.75 6.72 11.43
N ARG A 90 4.13 7.68 10.74
CA ARG A 90 4.80 8.72 9.94
C ARG A 90 4.28 10.14 10.23
N GLY A 91 3.26 10.29 11.08
CA GLY A 91 2.66 11.58 11.41
C GLY A 91 2.05 12.25 10.18
N ASP A 92 2.20 13.56 10.10
CA ASP A 92 1.69 14.40 9.01
C ASP A 92 2.61 14.42 7.76
N ALA A 93 3.53 13.46 7.64
CA ALA A 93 4.44 13.37 6.50
C ALA A 93 3.75 13.03 5.17
N PHE A 94 2.50 12.57 5.21
CA PHE A 94 1.72 12.22 4.02
C PHE A 94 0.32 12.82 4.07
N THR A 95 -0.16 13.33 2.93
CA THR A 95 -1.56 13.68 2.73
C THR A 95 -2.32 12.52 2.08
N TRP A 96 -3.64 12.53 2.25
CA TRP A 96 -4.52 11.45 1.83
C TRP A 96 -5.80 12.00 1.21
N ASP A 97 -5.92 11.89 -0.10
CA ASP A 97 -7.05 12.40 -0.87
C ASP A 97 -7.77 11.26 -1.59
N TYR A 98 -9.07 11.09 -1.31
CA TYR A 98 -9.88 10.11 -2.05
C TYR A 98 -10.18 10.63 -3.46
N LEU A 99 -9.78 9.88 -4.48
CA LEU A 99 -10.12 10.13 -5.88
C LEU A 99 -11.36 9.33 -6.32
N GLU A 100 -11.51 8.12 -5.79
CA GLU A 100 -12.66 7.26 -6.04
C GLU A 100 -12.98 6.47 -4.76
N GLN A 101 -14.25 6.48 -4.37
CA GLN A 101 -14.78 5.71 -3.26
C GLN A 101 -15.78 4.72 -3.86
N GLY A 102 -15.70 3.45 -3.47
CA GLY A 102 -16.29 2.32 -4.19
C GLY A 102 -17.82 2.34 -4.38
N PRO A 103 -18.42 1.19 -4.75
CA PRO A 103 -18.07 -0.14 -4.24
C PRO A 103 -17.17 -0.99 -5.14
N LYS A 104 -16.87 -0.55 -6.37
CA LYS A 104 -16.12 -1.36 -7.35
C LYS A 104 -14.61 -1.16 -7.28
N THR A 105 -14.17 0.06 -7.00
CA THR A 105 -12.76 0.45 -6.94
C THR A 105 -12.61 1.55 -5.92
N TRP A 106 -11.52 1.53 -5.16
CA TRP A 106 -11.12 2.60 -4.26
C TRP A 106 -9.82 3.18 -4.76
N LYS A 107 -9.79 4.48 -5.04
CA LYS A 107 -8.59 5.20 -5.47
C LYS A 107 -8.27 6.31 -4.49
N VAL A 108 -7.04 6.32 -3.99
CA VAL A 108 -6.56 7.35 -3.07
C VAL A 108 -5.23 7.91 -3.58
N LYS A 109 -5.12 9.23 -3.64
CA LYS A 109 -3.86 9.93 -3.87
C LYS A 109 -3.18 10.10 -2.51
N ILE A 110 -1.96 9.62 -2.41
CA ILE A 110 -1.11 9.76 -1.23
C ILE A 110 0.10 10.58 -1.65
N GLU A 111 0.33 11.71 -0.98
CA GLU A 111 1.41 12.65 -1.33
C GLU A 111 2.33 12.89 -0.14
N ARG A 112 3.64 12.77 -0.34
CA ARG A 112 4.62 13.04 0.70
C ARG A 112 4.81 14.54 0.84
N GLN A 113 4.58 15.06 2.04
CA GLN A 113 4.81 16.46 2.38
C GLN A 113 6.32 16.76 2.46
N ALA A 114 6.67 18.01 2.18
CA ALA A 114 8.05 18.49 2.11
C ALA A 114 8.70 18.74 3.48
#